data_AF-A0A2M8DYX7-F1
#
_entry.id   AF-A0A2M8DYX7-F1
#
_cell.length_a   1.000
_cell.length_b   1.000
_cell.length_c   1.000
_cell.angle_alpha   90.00
_cell.angle_beta   90.00
_cell.angle_gamma   90.00
#
_symmetry.space_group_name_H-M   'P 1'
#
loop_
_entity.id
_entity.type
_entity.pdbx_description
1 polymer ?
#
loop_
_entity_poly.entity_id
_entity_poly.type
_entity_poly.pdbx_seq_one_letter_code
_entity_poly.pdbx_strand_id
1 'polypeptide(L)'
;MANFARTDRVGQQIQREIAELVRLELNDPRVRLVTITGVEVAGDYSHAKIFFTRLDGKNEEAQQGLDRAAGFLRSQLARSIKLRIMPQLHFVYDAS
;
A
#
# COMPACT_ATOMS: atom_id res chain seq x y z
N MET A 1 -10.67 -11.06 -22.31
CA MET A 1 -10.00 -11.97 -21.35
C MET A 1 -8.50 -11.69 -21.43
N ALA A 2 -7.73 -11.29 -20.42
CA ALA A 2 -7.91 -10.87 -19.05
C ALA A 2 -6.58 -10.16 -18.73
N ASN A 3 -6.54 -8.82 -18.67
CA ASN A 3 -5.30 -8.11 -18.30
C ASN A 3 -4.97 -8.26 -16.80
N PHE A 4 -5.85 -8.93 -16.05
CA PHE A 4 -5.75 -9.29 -14.63
C PHE A 4 -4.40 -9.91 -14.30
N ALA A 5 -3.90 -10.88 -15.10
CA ALA A 5 -2.64 -11.56 -14.79
C ALA A 5 -1.41 -10.64 -14.69
N ARG A 6 -1.41 -9.47 -15.36
CA ARG A 6 -0.31 -8.49 -15.23
C ARG A 6 -0.50 -7.59 -14.02
N THR A 7 -1.71 -7.06 -13.82
CA THR A 7 -2.04 -6.22 -12.66
C THR A 7 -1.95 -6.98 -11.35
N ASP A 8 -2.33 -8.26 -11.32
CA ASP A 8 -2.22 -9.13 -10.14
C ASP A 8 -0.76 -9.34 -9.74
N ARG A 9 0.13 -9.60 -10.72
CA ARG A 9 1.58 -9.74 -10.44
C ARG A 9 2.16 -8.45 -9.89
N VAL A 10 1.80 -7.31 -10.48
CA VAL A 10 2.24 -6.00 -10.00
C VAL A 10 1.66 -5.70 -8.61
N GLY A 11 0.38 -5.99 -8.39
CA GLY A 11 -0.29 -5.83 -7.09
C GLY A 11 0.37 -6.65 -6.00
N GLN A 12 0.68 -7.93 -6.25
CA GLN A 12 1.41 -8.76 -5.30
C GLN A 12 2.82 -8.26 -5.03
N GLN A 13 3.51 -7.72 -6.05
CA GLN A 13 4.83 -7.13 -5.87
C GLN A 13 4.75 -5.87 -5.00
N ILE A 14 3.81 -4.97 -5.29
CA ILE A 14 3.55 -3.77 -4.48
C ILE A 14 3.19 -4.17 -3.05
N GLN A 15 2.34 -5.19 -2.86
CA GLN A 15 1.92 -5.66 -1.54
C GLN A 15 3.10 -6.13 -0.69
N ARG A 16 4.00 -6.94 -1.24
CA ARG A 16 5.19 -7.42 -0.53
C ARG A 16 6.08 -6.24 -0.12
N GLU A 17 6.38 -5.38 -1.07
CA GLU A 17 7.29 -4.26 -0.83
C GLU A 17 6.73 -3.23 0.14
N ILE A 18 5.44 -2.88 0.00
CA ILE A 18 4.83 -1.90 0.90
C ILE A 18 4.68 -2.45 2.31
N ALA A 19 4.37 -3.75 2.46
CA ALA A 19 4.32 -4.38 3.78
C ALA A 19 5.69 -4.35 4.47
N GLU A 20 6.77 -4.58 3.72
CA GLU A 20 8.14 -4.48 4.22
C GLU A 20 8.53 -3.04 4.56
N LEU A 21 8.28 -2.08 3.66
CA LEU A 21 8.54 -0.66 3.89
C LEU A 21 7.77 -0.13 5.10
N VAL A 22 6.50 -0.49 5.25
CA VAL A 22 5.69 -0.08 6.41
C VAL A 22 6.27 -0.68 7.70
N ARG A 23 6.79 -1.91 7.66
CA ARG A 23 7.38 -2.56 8.83
C ARG A 23 8.76 -2.01 9.21
N LEU A 24 9.59 -1.65 8.22
CA LEU A 24 10.99 -1.25 8.43
C LEU A 24 11.19 0.26 8.53
N GLU A 25 10.54 1.04 7.67
CA GLU A 25 10.81 2.48 7.53
C GLU A 25 9.86 3.34 8.36
N LEU A 26 8.64 2.86 8.66
CA LEU A 26 7.68 3.63 9.46
C LEU A 26 7.89 3.41 10.95
N ASN A 27 8.62 4.34 11.56
CA ASN A 27 8.78 4.43 13.02
C ASN A 27 7.66 5.21 13.74
N ASP A 28 6.58 5.56 13.05
CA ASP A 28 5.47 6.30 13.66
C ASP A 28 4.64 5.36 14.58
N PRO A 29 4.42 5.70 15.87
CA PRO A 29 3.58 4.93 16.77
C PRO A 29 2.18 4.64 16.23
N ARG A 30 1.66 5.52 15.37
CA ARG A 30 0.31 5.43 14.79
C ARG A 30 0.18 4.36 13.72
N VAL A 31 1.27 3.96 13.07
CA VAL A 31 1.23 2.93 12.01
C VAL A 31 1.93 1.63 12.42
N ARG A 32 2.47 1.59 13.65
CA ARG A 32 3.24 0.44 14.19
C ARG A 32 2.48 -0.88 14.25
N LEU A 33 1.14 -0.81 14.35
CA LEU A 33 0.25 -1.96 14.42
C LEU A 33 -0.57 -2.16 13.14
N VAL A 34 -0.18 -1.49 12.06
CA VAL A 34 -0.84 -1.63 10.76
C VAL A 34 -0.36 -2.90 10.06
N THR A 35 -1.31 -3.69 9.58
CA THR A 35 -1.05 -4.85 8.73
C THR A 35 -1.69 -4.61 7.36
N ILE A 36 -0.94 -4.88 6.29
CA ILE A 36 -1.47 -4.79 4.92
C ILE A 36 -2.12 -6.13 4.57
N THR A 37 -3.42 -6.14 4.31
CA THR A 37 -4.19 -7.36 3.99
C THR A 37 -4.23 -7.64 2.49
N GLY A 38 -4.22 -6.60 1.67
CA GLY A 38 -4.32 -6.74 0.21
C GLY A 38 -3.96 -5.49 -0.56
N VAL A 39 -3.69 -5.66 -1.86
CA VAL A 39 -3.48 -4.55 -2.80
C VAL A 39 -4.23 -4.84 -4.09
N GLU A 40 -5.08 -3.90 -4.51
CA GLU A 40 -5.76 -3.92 -5.79
C GLU A 40 -5.21 -2.80 -6.69
N VAL A 41 -4.69 -3.18 -7.86
CA VAL A 41 -4.18 -2.22 -8.84
C VAL A 41 -5.22 -2.06 -9.94
N ALA A 42 -5.54 -0.81 -10.27
CA ALA A 42 -6.43 -0.50 -11.38
C ALA A 42 -5.86 -1.00 -12.72
N GLY A 43 -6.73 -1.40 -13.65
CA GLY A 43 -6.33 -1.97 -14.95
C GLY A 43 -5.46 -1.05 -15.81
N ASP A 44 -5.49 0.26 -15.53
CA ASP A 44 -4.71 1.31 -16.18
C ASP A 44 -3.42 1.69 -15.42
N TYR A 45 -3.14 1.06 -14.28
CA TYR A 45 -2.00 1.34 -13.39
C TYR A 45 -1.97 2.78 -12.83
N SER A 46 -3.08 3.53 -12.90
CA SER A 46 -3.13 4.90 -12.39
C SER A 46 -3.32 4.94 -10.88
N HIS A 47 -4.06 3.97 -10.34
CA HIS A 47 -4.42 3.87 -8.93
C HIS A 47 -4.15 2.49 -8.36
N ALA A 48 -3.73 2.44 -7.09
CA ALA A 48 -3.59 1.21 -6.31
C ALA A 48 -4.28 1.40 -4.96
N LYS A 49 -5.28 0.57 -4.66
CA LYS A 49 -5.94 0.51 -3.37
C LYS A 49 -5.16 -0.47 -2.49
N ILE A 50 -4.75 -0.01 -1.32
CA ILE A 50 -4.02 -0.79 -0.34
C ILE A 50 -4.94 -0.96 0.86
N PHE A 51 -5.32 -2.20 1.10
CA PHE A 51 -6.15 -2.59 2.22
C PHE A 51 -5.28 -2.81 3.45
N PHE A 52 -5.65 -2.17 4.54
CA PHE A 52 -4.94 -2.29 5.80
C PHE A 52 -5.89 -2.50 6.98
N THR A 53 -5.40 -3.22 7.96
CA THR A 53 -6.08 -3.45 9.25
C THR A 53 -5.19 -2.97 10.39
N ARG A 54 -5.81 -2.66 11.51
CA ARG A 54 -5.10 -2.28 12.74
C ARG A 54 -5.72 -2.98 13.94
N LEU A 55 -4.88 -3.55 14.78
CA LEU A 55 -5.30 -4.42 15.88
C LEU A 55 -6.01 -3.68 17.04
N ASP A 56 -5.75 -2.38 17.22
CA ASP A 56 -6.22 -1.58 18.36
C ASP A 56 -7.50 -0.78 18.06
N GLY A 57 -8.10 -0.94 16.87
CA GLY A 57 -9.30 -0.22 16.44
C GLY A 57 -9.11 1.27 16.15
N LYS A 58 -7.89 1.81 16.25
CA LYS A 58 -7.57 3.23 15.99
C LYS A 58 -7.27 3.48 14.51
N ASN A 59 -8.24 3.14 13.67
CA ASN A 59 -8.07 3.11 12.22
C ASN A 59 -7.81 4.49 11.62
N GLU A 60 -8.50 5.53 12.09
CA GLU A 60 -8.33 6.90 11.62
C GLU A 60 -6.91 7.44 11.89
N GLU A 61 -6.35 7.17 13.06
CA GLU A 61 -4.98 7.60 13.40
C GLU A 61 -3.94 6.92 12.48
N ALA A 62 -4.15 5.64 12.16
CA ALA A 62 -3.29 4.92 11.24
C ALA A 62 -3.45 5.42 9.81
N GLN A 63 -4.68 5.68 9.37
CA GLN A 63 -4.96 6.24 8.06
C GLN A 63 -4.23 7.57 7.86
N GLN A 64 -4.32 8.48 8.83
CA GLN A 64 -3.60 9.76 8.77
C GLN A 64 -2.07 9.58 8.71
N GLY A 65 -1.53 8.60 9.44
CA GLY A 65 -0.11 8.27 9.40
C GLY A 65 0.32 7.72 8.04
N LEU A 66 -0.46 6.80 7.48
CA LEU A 66 -0.24 6.22 6.15
C LEU A 66 -0.39 7.25 5.03
N ASP A 67 -1.39 8.15 5.12
CA ASP A 67 -1.61 9.21 4.14
C ASP A 67 -0.43 10.20 4.11
N ARG A 68 0.13 10.54 5.28
CA ARG A 68 1.36 11.34 5.36
C ARG A 68 2.56 10.59 4.79
N ALA A 69 2.63 9.29 5.05
CA ALA A 69 3.69 8.42 4.53
C ALA A 69 3.50 8.07 3.04
N ALA A 70 2.33 8.30 2.45
CA ALA A 70 1.98 7.82 1.10
C ALA A 70 2.97 8.32 0.04
N GLY A 71 3.37 9.58 0.11
CA GLY A 71 4.36 10.16 -0.81
C GLY A 71 5.75 9.54 -0.66
N PHE A 72 6.16 9.26 0.58
CA PHE A 72 7.42 8.58 0.88
C PHE A 72 7.41 7.13 0.40
N LEU A 73 6.37 6.36 0.77
CA LEU A 73 6.18 4.97 0.36
C LEU A 73 6.13 4.84 -1.16
N ARG A 74 5.40 5.73 -1.85
CA ARG A 74 5.36 5.78 -3.31
C ARG A 74 6.75 6.01 -3.92
N SER A 75 7.55 6.90 -3.33
CA SER A 75 8.90 7.19 -3.81
C SER A 75 9.84 6.00 -3.61
N GLN A 76 9.71 5.27 -2.49
CA GLN A 76 10.48 4.05 -2.24
C GLN A 76 10.06 2.91 -3.18
N LEU A 77 8.75 2.73 -3.38
CA LEU A 77 8.21 1.77 -4.33
C LEU A 77 8.68 2.05 -5.76
N ALA A 78 8.71 3.33 -6.17
CA ALA A 78 9.25 3.74 -7.47
C ALA A 78 10.72 3.34 -7.69
N ARG A 79 11.50 3.24 -6.59
CA ARG A 79 12.90 2.84 -6.64
C ARG A 79 13.07 1.32 -6.68
N SER A 80 12.26 0.57 -5.94
CA SER A 80 12.33 -0.90 -5.93
C SER A 80 11.71 -1.50 -7.19
N ILE A 81 10.55 -1.01 -7.60
CA ILE A 81 9.78 -1.58 -8.71
C ILE A 81 9.95 -0.68 -9.95
N LYS A 82 10.52 -1.24 -11.02
CA LYS A 82 10.66 -0.57 -12.31
C LYS A 82 9.34 -0.51 -13.07
N LEU A 83 8.44 0.40 -12.68
CA LEU A 83 7.25 0.76 -13.46
C LEU A 83 7.48 2.08 -14.21
N ARG A 84 6.84 2.21 -15.38
CA ARG A 84 6.83 3.47 -16.13
C ARG A 84 6.12 4.59 -15.37
N ILE A 85 5.03 4.24 -14.69
CA ILE A 85 4.22 5.15 -13.88
C ILE A 85 3.94 4.41 -12.58
N MET A 86 4.29 5.03 -11.44
CA MET A 86 3.89 4.52 -10.14
C MET A 86 2.44 4.96 -9.85
N PRO A 87 1.52 4.01 -9.61
CA PRO A 87 0.15 4.33 -9.26
C PRO A 87 0.09 5.22 -8.02
N GLN A 88 -0.98 6.00 -7.91
CA GLN A 88 -1.29 6.67 -6.66
C GLN A 88 -1.74 5.63 -5.64
N LEU A 89 -1.16 5.69 -4.46
CA LEU A 89 -1.45 4.78 -3.36
C LEU A 89 -2.64 5.34 -2.56
N HIS A 90 -3.71 4.56 -2.48
CA HIS A 90 -4.92 4.89 -1.73
C HIS A 90 -5.06 3.88 -0.61
N PHE A 91 -4.90 4.32 0.64
CA PHE A 91 -5.05 3.45 1.81
C PHE A 91 -6.52 3.34 2.19
N VAL A 92 -7.02 2.11 2.30
CA VAL A 92 -8.40 1.81 2.64
C VAL A 92 -8.39 0.89 3.84
N TYR A 93 -9.11 1.28 4.89
CA TYR A 93 -9.30 0.41 6.03
C TYR A 93 -10.16 -0.80 5.63
N ASP A 94 -9.63 -1.99 5.90
CA ASP A 94 -10.34 -3.25 5.73
C ASP A 94 -10.96 -3.64 7.08
N ALA A 95 -12.28 -3.81 7.09
CA ALA A 95 -13.03 -4.17 8.31
C ALA A 95 -13.22 -5.69 8.46
N SER A 96 -12.48 -6.50 7.70
CA SER A 96 -12.54 -7.97 7.74
C SER A 96 -12.15 -8.58 9.08
#